data_AF-A0A1B8J983-F1
#
_entry.id   AF-A0A1B8J983-F1
#
_cell.length_a   1.000
_cell.length_b   1.000
_cell.length_c   1.000
_cell.angle_alpha   90.00
_cell.angle_beta   90.00
_cell.angle_gamma   90.00
#
_symmetry.space_group_name_H-M   'P 1'
#
loop_
_entity.id
_entity.type
_entity.pdbx_description
1 polymer ?
#
loop_
_entity_poly.entity_id
_entity_poly.type
_entity_poly.pdbx_seq_one_letter_code
_entity_poly.pdbx_strand_id
1 'polypeptide(L)' 'MEFQYKLSMFGFPALCEDIDEVFARMRQIPIERAQAETLEQCYLIDLKEGKTYPIAINEKGFFIEGFEGD' A
#
# COMPACT_ATOMS: atom_id res chain seq x y z
N MET A 1 -14.08 -1.04 -15.48
CA MET A 1 -13.22 -1.35 -14.33
C MET A 1 -13.22 -0.12 -13.46
N GLU A 2 -13.69 -0.23 -12.22
CA GLU A 2 -13.70 0.86 -11.25
C GLU A 2 -12.56 0.58 -10.26
N PHE A 3 -11.64 1.52 -10.11
CA PHE A 3 -10.54 1.38 -9.15
C PHE A 3 -11.07 1.57 -7.73
N GLN A 4 -10.79 0.61 -6.85
CA GLN A 4 -11.22 0.67 -5.45
C GLN A 4 -10.17 1.27 -4.55
N TYR A 5 -8.90 1.12 -4.91
CA TYR A 5 -7.79 1.55 -4.06
C TYR A 5 -6.78 2.38 -4.82
N LYS A 6 -6.13 3.30 -4.11
CA LYS A 6 -4.94 4.01 -4.56
C LYS A 6 -3.80 3.72 -3.60
N LEU A 7 -2.83 2.95 -4.05
CA LEU A 7 -1.60 2.66 -3.34
C LEU A 7 -0.59 3.77 -3.62
N SER A 8 -0.05 4.41 -2.58
CA SER A 8 1.07 5.34 -2.68
C SER A 8 2.28 4.73 -1.99
N MET A 9 3.34 4.43 -2.74
CA MET A 9 4.58 3.87 -2.20
C MET A 9 5.75 4.69 -2.73
N PHE A 10 6.60 5.21 -1.85
CA PHE A 10 7.85 5.90 -2.24
C PHE A 10 7.63 7.03 -3.27
N GLY A 11 6.55 7.80 -3.12
CA GLY A 11 6.18 8.88 -4.05
C GLY A 11 5.54 8.44 -5.36
N PHE A 12 5.35 7.14 -5.59
CA PHE A 12 4.68 6.60 -6.77
C PHE A 12 3.26 6.11 -6.44
N PRO A 13 2.22 6.76 -7.01
CA PRO A 13 0.85 6.29 -6.88
C PRO A 13 0.52 5.22 -7.93
N ALA A 14 -0.23 4.21 -7.53
CA ALA A 14 -0.82 3.19 -8.38
C ALA A 14 -2.32 3.03 -8.05
N LEU A 15 -3.16 3.03 -9.08
CA LEU A 15 -4.58 2.68 -8.95
C LEU A 15 -4.72 1.17 -9.03
N CYS A 16 -5.49 0.59 -8.11
CA CYS A 16 -5.71 -0.85 -7.98
C CYS A 16 -7.21 -1.14 -8.02
N GLU A 17 -7.59 -2.19 -8.75
CA GLU A 17 -8.99 -2.62 -8.91
C GLU A 17 -9.56 -3.22 -7.62
N ASP A 18 -8.71 -3.92 -6.87
CA ASP A 18 -9.04 -4.62 -5.63
C ASP A 18 -7.82 -4.70 -4.70
N ILE A 19 -8.03 -5.30 -3.53
CA ILE A 19 -6.99 -5.41 -2.50
C ILE A 19 -5.92 -6.46 -2.86
N ASP A 20 -6.25 -7.48 -3.66
CA ASP A 20 -5.28 -8.47 -4.12
C ASP A 20 -4.23 -7.82 -5.03
N GLU A 21 -4.65 -6.90 -5.90
CA GLU A 21 -3.73 -6.12 -6.73
C GLU A 21 -2.81 -5.23 -5.88
N VAL A 22 -3.35 -4.61 -4.82
CA VAL A 22 -2.56 -3.83 -3.85
C VAL A 22 -1.46 -4.70 -3.24
N PHE A 23 -1.81 -5.88 -2.72
CA PHE A 23 -0.83 -6.79 -2.12
C PHE A 23 0.16 -7.33 -3.16
N ALA A 24 -0.29 -7.63 -4.38
CA ALA A 24 0.59 -8.09 -5.46
C ALA A 24 1.67 -7.04 -5.78
N ARG A 25 1.29 -5.76 -5.86
CA ARG A 25 2.24 -4.65 -6.08
C ARG A 25 3.18 -4.47 -4.89
N MET A 26 2.66 -4.50 -3.66
CA MET A 26 3.48 -4.36 -2.45
C MET A 26 4.56 -5.46 -2.37
N ARG A 27 4.24 -6.71 -2.73
CA ARG A 27 5.20 -7.83 -2.76
C ARG A 27 6.31 -7.68 -3.78
N GLN A 28 6.10 -6.91 -4.85
CA GLN A 28 7.13 -6.64 -5.85
C GLN A 28 8.16 -5.62 -5.38
N ILE A 29 7.85 -4.85 -4.34
CA ILE A 29 8.75 -3.82 -3.82
C ILE A 29 9.75 -4.47 -2.85
N PRO A 30 11.05 -4.36 -3.10
CA PRO A 30 12.04 -4.92 -2.18
C PRO A 30 12.02 -4.16 -0.85
N ILE A 31 12.09 -4.89 0.26
CA ILE A 31 12.09 -4.34 1.62
C ILE A 31 13.25 -3.36 1.85
N GLU A 32 14.36 -3.55 1.14
CA GLU A 32 15.55 -2.69 1.18
C GLU A 32 15.23 -1.25 0.75
N ARG A 33 14.22 -1.02 -0.09
CA ARG A 33 13.78 0.35 -0.42
C ARG A 33 13.29 1.12 0.80
N ALA A 34 12.62 0.46 1.74
CA ALA A 34 12.19 1.10 2.97
C ALA A 34 13.35 1.51 3.89
N GLN A 35 14.54 0.93 3.69
CA GLN A 35 15.74 1.33 4.43
C GLN A 35 16.40 2.56 3.81
N ALA A 36 16.23 2.74 2.49
CA ALA A 36 16.78 3.86 1.74
C ALA A 36 15.83 5.09 1.71
N GLU A 37 14.52 4.87 1.81
CA GLU A 37 13.48 5.88 1.66
C GLU A 37 12.52 5.92 2.86
N THR A 38 12.00 7.09 3.20
CA THR A 38 11.13 7.27 4.37
C THR A 38 9.72 6.69 4.15
N LEU A 39 9.31 5.77 5.01
CA LEU A 39 7.99 5.12 4.99
C LEU A 39 6.82 6.07 5.28
N GLU A 40 7.06 7.26 5.83
CA GLU A 40 6.02 8.26 6.16
C GLU A 40 5.15 8.68 4.95
N GLN A 41 5.60 8.42 3.72
CA GLN A 41 4.87 8.72 2.49
C GLN A 41 4.17 7.50 1.88
N CYS A 42 4.20 6.35 2.55
CA CYS A 42 3.60 5.10 2.10
C CYS A 42 2.21 4.90 2.75
N TYR A 43 1.18 4.85 1.94
CA TYR A 43 -0.21 4.68 2.41
C TYR A 43 -1.10 4.09 1.32
N LEU A 44 -2.19 3.46 1.74
CA LEU A 44 -3.30 3.03 0.88
C LEU A 44 -4.47 3.98 1.07
N ILE A 45 -5.14 4.38 0.00
CA ILE A 45 -6.43 5.07 0.06
C ILE A 45 -7.51 4.13 -0.46
N ASP A 46 -8.55 3.91 0.34
CA ASP A 46 -9.83 3.35 -0.13
C ASP A 46 -10.63 4.47 -0.80
N LEU A 47 -10.86 4.33 -2.11
CA LEU A 47 -11.52 5.33 -2.93
C LEU A 47 -13.05 5.33 -2.76
N LYS A 48 -13.63 4.24 -2.23
CA LYS A 48 -15.06 4.15 -1.94
C LYS A 48 -15.40 4.83 -0.62
N GLU A 49 -14.62 4.54 0.42
CA GLU A 49 -14.86 5.10 1.75
C GLU A 49 -14.13 6.44 1.99
N GLY A 50 -13.14 6.77 1.15
CA GLY A 50 -12.27 7.93 1.35
C GLY A 50 -11.33 7.78 2.55
N LYS A 51 -11.10 6.55 3.03
CA LYS A 51 -10.22 6.26 4.16
C LYS A 51 -8.79 6.08 3.69
N THR A 52 -7.84 6.50 4.52
CA THR A 52 -6.41 6.32 4.28
C THR A 52 -5.83 5.42 5.37
N TYR A 53 -5.07 4.42 4.95
CA TYR A 53 -4.41 3.45 5.81
C TYR A 53 -2.89 3.59 5.65
N PRO A 54 -2.13 3.78 6.74
CA PRO A 54 -0.67 3.84 6.66
C PRO A 54 -0.09 2.47 6.25
N ILE A 55 1.07 2.50 5.60
CA ILE A 55 1.81 1.29 5.26
C ILE A 55 3.07 1.22 6.13
N ALA A 56 3.21 0.10 6.82
CA ALA A 56 4.38 -0.23 7.61
C ALA A 56 5.14 -1.40 6.99
N ILE A 57 6.31 -1.71 7.55
CA ILE A 57 7.15 -2.82 7.11
C ILE A 57 7.55 -3.68 8.31
N ASN A 58 7.60 -4.99 8.11
CA ASN A 58 8.17 -5.94 9.05
C ASN A 58 9.10 -6.93 8.32
N GLU A 59 9.57 -7.95 9.03
CA GLU A 59 10.48 -8.96 8.49
C GLU A 59 9.91 -9.75 7.30
N LYS A 60 8.58 -9.78 7.11
CA LYS A 60 7.89 -10.45 6.00
C LYS A 60 7.61 -9.52 4.81
N GLY A 61 7.82 -8.23 4.97
CA GLY A 61 7.56 -7.22 3.95
C GLY A 61 6.60 -6.12 4.39
N PHE A 62 6.05 -5.42 3.40
CA PHE A 62 5.11 -4.32 3.63
C PHE A 62 3.74 -4.84 4.03
N PHE A 63 3.08 -4.15 4.95
CA PHE A 63 1.72 -4.43 5.37
C PHE A 63 0.96 -3.13 5.63
N ILE A 64 -0.36 -3.21 5.61
CA ILE A 64 -1.25 -2.06 5.76
C ILE A 64 -1.73 -2.02 7.20
N GLU A 65 -1.44 -0.93 7.91
CA GLU A 65 -1.81 -0.76 9.31
C GLU A 65 -3.30 -0.45 9.46
N GLY A 66 -3.98 -1.14 10.37
CA GLY A 66 -5.40 -0.93 10.64
C GLY A 66 -6.34 -1.35 9.50
N PHE A 67 -5.82 -2.07 8.49
CA PHE A 67 -6.63 -2.68 7.45
C PHE A 67 -6.91 -4.14 7.82
N GLU A 68 -8.06 -4.39 8.43
CA GLU A 68 -8.62 -5.73 8.59
C GLU A 68 -9.38 -6.06 7.30
N GLY A 69 -8.68 -6.65 6.33
CA GLY A 69 -9.33 -7.23 5.16
C GLY A 69 -10.11 -8.45 5.60
N ASP A 70 -11.44 -8.38 5.51
CA ASP A 70 -12.36 -9.51 5.71
C ASP A 70 -12.27 -10.52 4.55
#